data_AF-A0A3C1S0J0-F1
#
_entry.id   AF-A0A3C1S0J0-F1
#
_cell.length_a   1.000
_cell.length_b   1.000
_cell.length_c   1.000
_cell.angle_alpha   90.00
_cell.angle_beta   90.00
_cell.angle_gamma   90.00
#
_symmetry.space_group_name_H-M   'P 1'
#
loop_
_entity.id
_entity.type
_entity.pdbx_description
1 polymer ?
#
loop_
_entity_poly.entity_id
_entity_poly.type
_entity_poly.pdbx_seq_one_letter_code
_entity_poly.pdbx_strand_id
1 'polypeptide(L)'
;MAKRAKIRSEVVELSKGTPLYEEYLKQKKITDKAWNIFLKVQKEERVFGFKSFRVFIEIFWYSLIVLIFAIYFLVRSFYFDYENVGVKVVCGSVISIAVFKLYWLFQQFQDLSPIAYVFVSVITAFLIVMGIYLVTKRKELYVDKMNRSLMVLGEKALVNSKPEKRAEMLEFIKQLLKK
;
A
#
# COMPACT_ATOMS: atom_id res chain seq x y z
N MET A 1 -17.79 -33.75 19.61
CA MET A 1 -17.77 -32.94 20.86
C MET A 1 -19.07 -33.03 21.66
N ALA A 2 -20.26 -33.04 21.04
CA ALA A 2 -21.55 -33.03 21.75
C ALA A 2 -21.77 -34.18 22.75
N LYS A 3 -21.35 -35.41 22.42
CA LYS A 3 -21.51 -36.60 23.30
C LYS A 3 -20.73 -36.47 24.62
N ARG A 4 -19.51 -35.89 24.59
CA ARG A 4 -18.69 -35.64 25.80
C ARG A 4 -19.30 -34.55 26.69
N ALA A 5 -19.87 -33.51 26.09
CA ALA A 5 -20.52 -32.44 26.85
C ALA A 5 -21.75 -32.95 27.61
N LYS A 6 -22.54 -33.83 26.96
CA LYS A 6 -23.73 -34.44 27.54
C LYS A 6 -23.42 -35.40 28.71
N ILE A 7 -22.40 -36.25 28.54
CA ILE A 7 -21.92 -37.14 29.62
C ILE A 7 -21.41 -36.32 30.82
N ARG A 8 -20.68 -35.23 30.56
CA ARG A 8 -20.19 -34.35 31.64
C ARG A 8 -21.33 -33.70 32.42
N SER A 9 -22.40 -33.24 31.76
CA SER A 9 -23.54 -32.65 32.46
C SER A 9 -24.27 -33.67 33.33
N GLU A 10 -24.47 -34.89 32.83
CA GLU A 10 -25.12 -35.98 33.58
C GLU A 10 -24.31 -36.36 34.83
N VAL A 11 -22.99 -36.53 34.71
CA VAL A 11 -22.11 -36.81 35.85
C VAL A 11 -22.14 -35.70 36.89
N VAL A 12 -22.17 -34.43 36.45
CA VAL A 12 -22.25 -33.27 37.37
C VAL A 12 -23.58 -33.21 38.10
N GLU A 13 -24.69 -33.61 37.46
CA GLU A 13 -26.00 -33.67 38.11
C GLU A 13 -26.09 -34.78 39.15
N LEU A 14 -25.57 -35.96 38.83
CA LEU A 14 -25.52 -37.10 39.76
C LEU A 14 -24.64 -36.85 40.98
N SER A 15 -23.68 -35.92 40.88
CA SER A 15 -22.73 -35.60 41.95
C SER A 15 -23.27 -34.58 42.96
N LYS A 16 -24.43 -33.96 42.73
CA LYS A 16 -24.99 -32.89 43.58
C LYS A 16 -25.10 -33.35 45.04
N GLY A 17 -24.60 -32.53 45.98
CA GLY A 17 -24.61 -32.83 47.42
C GLY A 17 -23.38 -33.58 47.94
N THR A 18 -22.44 -33.96 47.07
CA THR A 18 -21.15 -34.55 47.49
C THR A 18 -20.06 -33.47 47.70
N PRO A 19 -19.04 -33.72 48.54
CA PRO A 19 -17.89 -32.81 48.67
C PRO A 19 -17.15 -32.58 47.34
N LEU A 20 -17.15 -33.59 46.44
CA LEU A 20 -16.61 -33.47 45.09
C LEU A 20 -17.35 -32.44 44.23
N TYR A 21 -18.66 -32.29 44.42
CA TYR A 21 -19.46 -31.29 43.71
C TYR A 21 -19.18 -29.87 44.19
N GLU A 22 -18.93 -29.69 45.49
CA GLU A 22 -18.51 -28.38 46.01
C GLU A 22 -17.14 -27.96 45.49
N GLU A 23 -16.19 -28.91 45.42
CA GLU A 23 -14.87 -28.70 44.85
C GLU A 23 -14.95 -28.37 43.34
N TYR A 24 -15.80 -29.09 42.61
CA TYR A 24 -16.13 -28.78 41.22
C TYR A 24 -16.70 -27.36 41.06
N LEU A 25 -17.64 -26.93 41.92
CA LEU A 25 -18.21 -25.59 41.86
C LEU A 25 -17.16 -24.50 42.13
N LYS A 26 -16.23 -24.72 43.06
CA LYS A 26 -15.09 -23.82 43.31
C LYS A 26 -14.21 -23.70 42.06
N GLN A 27 -13.82 -24.81 41.45
CA GLN A 27 -13.00 -24.81 40.23
C GLN A 27 -13.72 -24.20 39.03
N LYS A 28 -15.02 -24.45 38.89
CA LYS A 28 -15.85 -23.84 37.86
C LYS A 28 -15.86 -22.31 37.98
N LYS A 29 -16.07 -21.77 39.18
CA LYS A 29 -16.01 -20.31 39.41
C LYS A 29 -14.66 -19.70 39.03
N ILE A 30 -13.55 -20.37 39.34
CA ILE A 30 -12.20 -19.92 38.98
C ILE A 30 -12.03 -19.93 37.46
N THR A 31 -12.45 -21.01 36.81
CA THR A 31 -12.35 -21.17 35.35
C THR A 31 -13.21 -20.17 34.60
N ASP A 32 -14.46 -19.96 35.05
CA ASP A 32 -15.37 -18.97 34.46
C ASP A 32 -14.80 -17.55 34.62
N LYS A 33 -14.18 -17.23 35.77
CA LYS A 33 -13.50 -15.95 35.99
C LYS A 33 -12.29 -15.78 35.05
N ALA A 34 -11.45 -16.81 34.92
CA ALA A 34 -10.32 -16.80 33.99
C ALA A 34 -10.77 -16.67 32.52
N TRP A 35 -11.85 -17.34 32.15
CA TRP A 35 -12.44 -17.25 30.81
C TRP A 35 -13.01 -15.86 30.52
N ASN A 36 -13.70 -15.25 31.50
CA ASN A 36 -14.20 -13.88 31.35
C ASN A 36 -13.06 -12.86 31.23
N ILE A 37 -11.97 -13.03 31.99
CA ILE A 37 -10.77 -12.19 31.86
C ILE A 37 -10.16 -12.38 30.47
N PHE A 38 -10.00 -13.61 30.01
CA PHE A 38 -9.50 -13.91 28.67
C PHE A 38 -10.36 -13.27 27.57
N LEU A 39 -11.69 -13.39 27.65
CA LEU A 39 -12.61 -12.77 26.70
C LEU A 39 -12.53 -11.24 26.74
N LYS A 40 -12.32 -10.65 27.92
CA LYS A 40 -12.14 -9.20 28.08
C LYS A 40 -10.84 -8.75 27.43
N VAL A 41 -9.71 -9.39 27.74
CA VAL A 41 -8.41 -9.11 27.11
C VAL A 41 -8.47 -9.32 25.60
N GLN A 42 -9.11 -10.39 25.13
CA GLN A 42 -9.27 -10.65 23.70
C GLN A 42 -10.14 -9.59 23.01
N LYS A 43 -11.13 -9.00 23.70
CA LYS A 43 -11.89 -7.87 23.16
C LYS A 43 -11.07 -6.59 23.16
N GLU A 44 -10.22 -6.38 24.17
CA GLU A 44 -9.34 -5.23 24.30
C GLU A 44 -8.15 -5.27 23.30
N GLU A 45 -7.65 -6.46 22.95
CA GLU A 45 -6.59 -6.64 21.95
C GLU A 45 -7.04 -6.49 20.48
N ARG A 46 -8.35 -6.44 20.23
CA ARG A 46 -8.86 -6.27 18.87
C ARG A 46 -8.62 -4.85 18.39
N VAL A 47 -7.79 -4.72 17.37
CA VAL A 47 -7.49 -3.43 16.73
C VAL A 47 -8.07 -3.45 15.32
N PHE A 48 -8.92 -2.48 14.97
CA PHE A 48 -9.53 -2.34 13.64
C PHE A 48 -10.19 -3.64 13.09
N GLY A 49 -10.77 -4.48 13.96
CA GLY A 49 -11.44 -5.74 13.56
C GLY A 49 -10.52 -6.95 13.45
N PHE A 50 -9.21 -6.76 13.59
CA PHE A 50 -8.22 -7.83 13.62
C PHE A 50 -8.11 -8.46 15.01
N LYS A 51 -7.74 -9.75 15.04
CA LYS A 51 -7.59 -10.53 16.28
C LYS A 51 -6.51 -9.99 17.22
N SER A 52 -5.49 -9.35 16.67
CA SER A 52 -4.41 -8.73 17.43
C SER A 52 -3.72 -7.64 16.59
N PHE A 53 -3.05 -6.71 17.27
CA PHE A 53 -2.25 -5.66 16.63
C PHE A 53 -1.17 -6.22 15.70
N ARG A 54 -0.60 -7.38 16.04
CA ARG A 54 0.41 -8.05 15.22
C ARG A 54 -0.13 -8.45 13.84
N VAL A 55 -1.33 -9.00 13.78
CA VAL A 55 -1.95 -9.39 12.50
C VAL A 55 -2.26 -8.15 11.66
N PHE A 56 -2.74 -7.08 12.32
CA PHE A 56 -2.98 -5.81 11.65
C PHE A 56 -1.69 -5.25 11.02
N ILE A 57 -0.59 -5.20 11.79
CA ILE A 57 0.66 -4.59 11.31
C ILE A 57 1.33 -5.40 10.21
N GLU A 58 1.22 -6.73 10.25
CA GLU A 58 1.73 -7.62 9.19
C GLU A 58 1.03 -7.35 7.86
N ILE A 59 -0.31 -7.26 7.85
CA ILE A 59 -1.09 -7.00 6.64
C ILE A 59 -0.89 -5.56 6.16
N PHE A 60 -0.81 -4.60 7.09
CA PHE A 60 -0.54 -3.20 6.79
C PHE A 60 0.81 -3.02 6.09
N TRP A 61 1.90 -3.50 6.68
CA TRP A 61 3.25 -3.35 6.10
C TRP A 61 3.39 -4.05 4.77
N TYR A 62 2.84 -5.27 4.64
CA TYR A 62 2.86 -5.97 3.36
C TYR A 62 2.19 -5.15 2.26
N SER A 63 1.01 -4.60 2.54
CA SER A 63 0.25 -3.80 1.57
C SER A 63 0.95 -2.48 1.24
N LEU A 64 1.60 -1.86 2.23
CA LEU A 64 2.36 -0.62 2.05
C LEU A 64 3.62 -0.84 1.20
N ILE A 65 4.38 -1.91 1.44
CA ILE A 65 5.59 -2.23 0.67
C ILE A 65 5.22 -2.49 -0.79
N VAL A 66 4.15 -3.25 -1.04
CA VAL A 66 3.65 -3.51 -2.40
C VAL A 66 3.24 -2.19 -3.08
N LEU A 67 2.59 -1.28 -2.35
CA LEU A 67 2.22 0.03 -2.88
C LEU A 67 3.43 0.87 -3.29
N ILE A 68 4.43 0.99 -2.40
CA ILE A 68 5.66 1.75 -2.66
C ILE A 68 6.40 1.17 -3.86
N PHE A 69 6.51 -0.16 -3.92
CA PHE A 69 7.17 -0.86 -5.03
C PHE A 69 6.44 -0.62 -6.36
N ALA A 70 5.11 -0.71 -6.36
CA ALA A 70 4.30 -0.48 -7.56
C ALA A 70 4.38 0.98 -8.04
N ILE A 71 4.40 1.96 -7.13
CA ILE A 71 4.62 3.37 -7.45
C ILE A 71 6.01 3.58 -8.06
N TYR A 72 7.06 3.03 -7.45
CA TYR A 72 8.42 3.11 -7.99
C TYR A 72 8.50 2.54 -9.41
N PHE A 73 7.91 1.36 -9.63
CA PHE A 73 7.92 0.71 -10.93
C PHE A 73 7.12 1.50 -11.97
N LEU A 74 6.00 2.08 -11.56
CA LEU A 74 5.20 2.95 -12.43
C LEU A 74 5.98 4.21 -12.84
N VAL A 75 6.64 4.87 -11.87
CA VAL A 75 7.52 6.00 -12.16
C VAL A 75 8.60 5.58 -13.15
N ARG A 76 9.32 4.49 -12.87
CA ARG A 76 10.36 3.95 -13.76
C ARG A 76 9.82 3.67 -15.17
N SER A 77 8.64 3.07 -15.28
CA SER A 77 7.99 2.79 -16.57
C SER A 77 7.72 4.07 -17.37
N PHE A 78 7.37 5.18 -16.72
CA PHE A 78 7.24 6.46 -17.40
C PHE A 78 8.58 7.09 -17.83
N TYR A 79 9.71 6.75 -17.19
CA TYR A 79 11.04 7.27 -17.61
C TYR A 79 11.70 6.44 -18.71
N PHE A 80 11.67 5.10 -18.60
CA PHE A 80 12.43 4.23 -19.49
C PHE A 80 11.58 3.59 -20.60
N ASP A 81 10.30 3.32 -20.32
CA ASP A 81 9.41 2.55 -21.20
C ASP A 81 8.14 3.36 -21.55
N TYR A 82 8.34 4.57 -22.09
CA TYR A 82 7.25 5.53 -22.32
C TYR A 82 6.15 4.97 -23.25
N GLU A 83 6.52 4.16 -24.25
CA GLU A 83 5.58 3.56 -25.20
C GLU A 83 4.80 2.37 -24.64
N ASN A 84 5.34 1.69 -23.62
CA ASN A 84 4.72 0.48 -23.11
C ASN A 84 3.55 0.81 -22.19
N VAL A 85 2.35 0.91 -22.77
CA VAL A 85 1.10 1.16 -22.04
C VAL A 85 0.73 -0.02 -21.15
N GLY A 86 1.05 -1.25 -21.58
CA GLY A 86 0.72 -2.48 -20.86
C GLY A 86 1.31 -2.51 -19.44
N VAL A 87 2.58 -2.14 -19.30
CA VAL A 87 3.25 -2.05 -17.98
C VAL A 87 2.55 -1.03 -17.07
N LYS A 88 2.11 0.11 -17.62
CA LYS A 88 1.42 1.16 -16.86
C LYS A 88 0.06 0.68 -16.34
N VAL A 89 -0.68 -0.08 -17.16
CA VAL A 89 -1.96 -0.67 -16.77
C VAL A 89 -1.77 -1.72 -15.68
N VAL A 90 -0.76 -2.59 -15.81
CA VAL A 90 -0.44 -3.60 -14.78
C VAL A 90 -0.01 -2.95 -13.47
N CYS A 91 0.85 -1.93 -13.51
CA CYS A 91 1.21 -1.20 -12.31
C CYS A 91 0.00 -0.50 -11.68
N GLY A 92 -0.88 0.09 -12.49
CA GLY A 92 -2.12 0.70 -12.02
C GLY A 92 -3.06 -0.30 -11.32
N SER A 93 -3.19 -1.52 -11.86
CA SER A 93 -4.00 -2.56 -11.23
C SER A 93 -3.40 -3.06 -9.91
N VAL A 94 -2.08 -3.22 -9.83
CA VAL A 94 -1.39 -3.55 -8.57
C VAL A 94 -1.58 -2.45 -7.52
N ILE A 95 -1.48 -1.17 -7.91
CA ILE A 95 -1.75 -0.03 -7.04
C ILE A 95 -3.20 -0.08 -6.54
N SER A 96 -4.18 -0.34 -7.42
CA SER A 96 -5.59 -0.48 -7.04
C SER A 96 -5.79 -1.57 -5.98
N ILE A 97 -5.16 -2.73 -6.14
CA ILE A 97 -5.24 -3.83 -5.17
C ILE A 97 -4.60 -3.43 -3.83
N ALA A 98 -3.46 -2.76 -3.86
CA ALA A 98 -2.76 -2.34 -2.64
C ALA A 98 -3.56 -1.27 -1.87
N VAL A 99 -4.10 -0.28 -2.58
CA VAL A 99 -4.98 0.76 -2.01
C VAL A 99 -6.26 0.13 -1.47
N PHE A 100 -6.87 -0.80 -2.19
CA PHE A 100 -8.05 -1.54 -1.73
C PHE A 100 -7.76 -2.24 -0.40
N LYS A 101 -6.63 -2.96 -0.29
CA LYS A 101 -6.26 -3.66 0.94
C LYS A 101 -6.02 -2.71 2.10
N LEU A 102 -5.35 -1.58 1.87
CA LEU A 102 -5.13 -0.56 2.89
C LEU A 102 -6.45 0.07 3.32
N TYR A 103 -7.32 0.43 2.38
CA TYR A 103 -8.64 0.98 2.67
C TYR A 103 -9.48 -0.01 3.48
N TRP A 104 -9.55 -1.27 3.03
CA TRP A 104 -10.25 -2.32 3.75
C TRP A 104 -9.71 -2.52 5.17
N LEU A 105 -8.40 -2.43 5.36
CA LEU A 105 -7.74 -2.60 6.65
C LEU A 105 -8.11 -1.50 7.67
N PHE A 106 -8.41 -0.27 7.22
CA PHE A 106 -8.86 0.82 8.10
C PHE A 106 -10.40 0.94 8.20
N GLN A 107 -11.15 0.49 7.20
CA GLN A 107 -12.60 0.66 7.09
C GLN A 107 -13.42 -0.64 7.15
N GLN A 108 -12.90 -1.71 7.79
CA GLN A 108 -13.65 -2.96 8.01
C GLN A 108 -15.07 -2.78 8.61
N PHE A 109 -15.40 -1.62 9.18
CA PHE A 109 -16.65 -1.33 9.88
C PHE A 109 -17.57 -0.32 9.21
N GLN A 110 -17.24 0.17 8.01
CA GLN A 110 -18.20 1.00 7.28
C GLN A 110 -19.10 0.12 6.41
N ASP A 111 -20.41 0.33 6.52
CA ASP A 111 -21.48 -0.31 5.73
C ASP A 111 -21.46 0.13 4.25
N LEU A 112 -20.28 0.23 3.66
CA LEU A 112 -20.11 0.44 2.23
C LEU A 112 -20.41 -0.87 1.51
N SER A 113 -21.12 -0.77 0.39
CA SER A 113 -21.33 -1.94 -0.47
C SER A 113 -19.98 -2.44 -1.01
N PRO A 114 -19.81 -3.75 -1.25
CA PRO A 114 -18.57 -4.30 -1.83
C PRO A 114 -18.14 -3.59 -3.12
N ILE A 115 -19.10 -3.08 -3.89
CA ILE A 115 -18.90 -2.33 -5.12
C ILE A 115 -18.27 -0.96 -4.85
N ALA A 116 -18.71 -0.27 -3.79
CA ALA A 116 -18.16 1.05 -3.43
C ALA A 116 -16.66 0.96 -3.09
N TYR A 117 -16.22 -0.11 -2.43
CA TYR A 117 -14.80 -0.35 -2.15
C TYR A 117 -13.96 -0.47 -3.42
N VAL A 118 -14.44 -1.25 -4.40
CA VAL A 118 -13.76 -1.42 -5.69
C VAL A 118 -13.74 -0.11 -6.46
N PHE A 119 -14.84 0.64 -6.44
CA PHE A 119 -14.93 1.91 -7.15
C PHE A 119 -13.94 2.96 -6.59
N VAL A 120 -13.87 3.09 -5.26
CA VAL A 120 -12.93 4.00 -4.59
C VAL A 120 -11.49 3.59 -4.88
N SER A 121 -11.16 2.30 -4.85
CA SER A 121 -9.80 1.83 -5.13
C SER A 121 -9.38 2.09 -6.57
N VAL A 122 -10.28 1.86 -7.54
CA VAL A 122 -10.04 2.12 -8.96
C VAL A 122 -9.86 3.61 -9.24
N ILE A 123 -10.72 4.47 -8.68
CA ILE A 123 -10.58 5.93 -8.83
C ILE A 123 -9.25 6.41 -8.22
N THR A 124 -8.93 5.94 -7.02
CA THR A 124 -7.70 6.35 -6.34
C THR A 124 -6.45 5.91 -7.13
N ALA A 125 -6.45 4.69 -7.65
CA ALA A 125 -5.38 4.22 -8.52
C ALA A 125 -5.26 5.05 -9.80
N PHE A 126 -6.39 5.39 -10.42
CA PHE A 126 -6.41 6.25 -11.60
C PHE A 126 -5.83 7.65 -11.31
N LEU A 127 -6.20 8.25 -10.17
CA LEU A 127 -5.64 9.53 -9.73
C LEU A 127 -4.13 9.46 -9.47
N ILE A 128 -3.63 8.36 -8.89
CA ILE A 128 -2.19 8.14 -8.68
C ILE A 128 -1.47 8.05 -10.03
N VAL A 129 -1.98 7.26 -10.97
CA VAL A 129 -1.39 7.12 -12.31
C VAL A 129 -1.36 8.47 -13.04
N MET A 130 -2.46 9.20 -13.01
CA MET A 130 -2.56 10.56 -13.58
C MET A 130 -1.58 11.53 -12.91
N GLY A 131 -1.47 11.49 -11.59
CA GLY A 131 -0.53 12.32 -10.84
C GLY A 131 0.91 12.07 -11.26
N ILE A 132 1.31 10.80 -11.37
CA ILE A 132 2.66 10.43 -11.82
C ILE A 132 2.90 10.87 -13.26
N TYR A 133 1.95 10.64 -14.17
CA TYR A 133 2.04 11.08 -15.56
C TYR A 133 2.27 12.59 -15.69
N LEU A 134 1.55 13.40 -14.91
CA LEU A 134 1.72 14.86 -14.92
C LEU A 134 3.10 15.29 -14.40
N VAL A 135 3.62 14.61 -13.36
CA VAL A 135 4.96 14.90 -12.82
C VAL A 135 6.05 14.54 -13.81
N THR A 136 5.97 13.39 -14.48
CA THR A 136 6.97 12.99 -15.48
C THR A 136 6.91 13.89 -16.71
N LYS A 137 5.73 14.23 -17.22
CA LYS A 137 5.58 15.16 -18.35
C LYS A 137 6.17 16.56 -18.07
N ARG A 138 6.10 17.05 -16.83
CA ARG A 138 6.72 18.33 -16.45
C ARG A 138 8.25 18.29 -16.49
N LYS A 139 8.88 17.14 -16.28
CA LYS A 139 10.34 17.01 -16.34
C LYS A 139 10.89 17.08 -17.76
N GLU A 140 10.21 16.45 -18.72
CA GLU A 140 10.53 16.61 -20.16
C GLU A 140 10.54 18.10 -20.54
N LEU A 141 9.54 18.85 -20.08
CA LEU A 141 9.45 20.29 -20.31
C LEU A 141 10.64 21.08 -19.74
N TYR A 142 11.20 20.64 -18.60
CA TYR A 142 12.36 21.28 -17.98
C TYR A 142 13.65 20.98 -18.75
N VAL A 143 13.85 19.72 -19.16
CA VAL A 143 14.99 19.29 -19.98
C VAL A 143 14.97 20.02 -21.33
N ASP A 144 13.81 20.08 -21.98
CA ASP A 144 13.64 20.79 -23.25
C ASP A 144 13.90 22.29 -23.12
N LYS A 145 13.44 22.91 -22.03
CA LYS A 145 13.73 24.31 -21.74
C LYS A 145 15.23 24.56 -21.54
N MET A 146 15.92 23.63 -20.88
CA MET A 146 17.36 23.71 -20.66
C MET A 146 18.14 23.56 -21.97
N ASN A 147 17.76 22.59 -22.82
CA ASN A 147 18.34 22.39 -24.15
C ASN A 147 18.11 23.61 -25.06
N ARG A 148 16.91 24.21 -25.05
CA ARG A 148 16.64 25.47 -25.75
C ARG A 148 17.53 26.61 -25.25
N SER A 149 17.74 26.70 -23.94
CA SER A 149 18.59 27.75 -23.36
C SER A 149 20.06 27.57 -23.76
N LEU A 150 20.54 26.33 -23.82
CA LEU A 150 21.86 26.00 -24.35
C LEU A 150 22.01 26.33 -25.83
N MET A 151 20.99 26.05 -26.65
CA MET A 151 21.00 26.43 -28.08
C MET A 151 21.09 27.95 -28.26
N VAL A 152 20.28 28.72 -27.52
CA VAL A 152 20.29 30.19 -27.60
C VAL A 152 21.63 30.78 -27.13
N LEU A 153 22.24 30.20 -26.09
CA LEU A 153 23.58 30.58 -25.64
C LEU A 153 24.65 30.27 -26.69
N GLY A 154 24.58 29.09 -27.32
CA GLY A 154 25.47 28.69 -28.40
C GLY A 154 25.36 29.60 -29.63
N GLU A 155 24.13 29.97 -30.02
CA GLU A 155 23.88 30.90 -31.11
C GLU A 155 24.46 32.28 -30.82
N LYS A 156 24.23 32.82 -29.61
CA LYS A 156 24.83 34.10 -29.18
C LYS A 156 26.35 34.05 -29.12
N ALA A 157 26.93 32.93 -28.70
CA ALA A 157 28.38 32.74 -28.68
C ALA A 157 28.97 32.70 -30.11
N LEU A 158 28.28 32.06 -31.07
CA LEU A 158 28.66 32.01 -32.49
C LEU A 158 28.58 33.38 -33.18
N VAL A 159 27.55 34.18 -32.88
CA VAL A 159 27.40 35.53 -33.46
C VAL A 159 28.51 36.45 -32.96
N ASN A 160 28.84 36.38 -31.66
CA ASN A 160 29.83 37.24 -31.02
C ASN A 160 31.28 36.76 -31.14
N SER A 161 31.53 35.60 -31.75
CA SER A 161 32.88 35.09 -31.95
C SER A 161 33.53 35.62 -33.22
N LYS A 162 34.86 35.77 -33.13
CA LYS A 162 35.71 36.11 -34.27
C LYS A 162 35.50 35.10 -35.41
N PRO A 163 35.41 35.55 -36.68
CA PRO A 163 35.06 34.70 -37.81
C PRO A 163 35.96 33.46 -37.97
N GLU A 164 37.24 33.58 -37.62
CA GLU A 164 38.24 32.50 -37.65
C GLU A 164 37.94 31.35 -36.69
N LYS A 165 37.29 31.62 -35.55
CA LYS A 165 36.99 30.62 -34.50
C LYS A 165 35.57 30.09 -34.54
N ARG A 166 34.74 30.56 -35.48
CA ARG A 166 33.35 30.12 -35.61
C ARG A 166 33.24 28.63 -35.91
N ALA A 167 34.17 28.07 -36.71
CA ALA A 167 34.20 26.64 -37.02
C ALA A 167 34.43 25.78 -35.77
N GLU A 168 35.43 26.12 -34.94
CA GLU A 168 35.70 25.44 -33.65
C GLU A 168 34.51 25.56 -32.69
N MET A 169 33.87 26.73 -32.63
CA MET A 169 32.70 26.95 -31.77
C MET A 169 31.48 26.13 -32.20
N LEU A 170 31.27 25.99 -33.52
CA LEU A 170 30.20 25.18 -34.08
C LEU A 170 30.41 23.69 -33.78
N GLU A 171 31.67 23.25 -33.79
CA GLU A 171 32.05 21.87 -33.44
C GLU A 171 31.85 21.60 -31.93
N PHE A 172 32.21 22.55 -31.07
CA PHE A 172 31.99 22.48 -29.63
C PHE A 172 30.48 22.41 -29.28
N ILE A 173 29.65 23.23 -29.93
CA ILE A 173 28.19 23.20 -29.75
C ILE A 173 27.60 21.87 -30.24
N LYS A 174 28.09 21.32 -31.36
CA LYS A 174 27.68 20.00 -31.85
C LYS A 174 28.08 18.88 -30.89
N GLN A 175 29.22 18.97 -30.23
CA GLN A 175 29.63 18.00 -29.20
C GLN A 175 28.74 18.08 -27.95
N LEU A 176 28.34 19.29 -27.53
CA LEU A 176 27.41 19.48 -26.41
C LEU A 176 26.00 18.94 -26.71
N LEU A 177 25.54 19.01 -27.96
CA LEU A 177 24.22 18.52 -28.39
C LEU A 177 24.16 17.01 -28.68
N LYS A 178 25.29 16.33 -28.82
CA LYS A 178 25.38 14.88 -29.08
C LYS A 178 25.40 14.02 -27.81
N LYS A 179 25.46 14.64 -26.63
CA LYS A 179 25.36 13.98 -25.33
C LYS A 179 23.93 14.05 -24.80
#